data_AF-A0A1G5HSA2-F1
#
_entry.id   AF-A0A1G5HSA2-F1
#
_cell.length_a   1.000
_cell.length_b   1.000
_cell.length_c   1.000
_cell.angle_alpha   90.00
_cell.angle_beta   90.00
_cell.angle_gamma   90.00
#
_symmetry.space_group_name_H-M   'P 1'
#
loop_
_entity.id
_entity.type
_entity.pdbx_description
1 polymer ?
#
loop_
_entity_poly.entity_id
_entity_poly.type
_entity_poly.pdbx_seq_one_letter_code
_entity_poly.pdbx_strand_id
1 'polypeptide(L)'
;MKNFKAIKTSSTSVILELDTCKLSVEEQIKFFGREYAKVTPDEKLTFIQQHDYEFSFNMLLHLDLDLRYKYLKKGEYPLQIADDKVQVLLTLSQTKTP
;
A
#
# COMPACT_ATOMS: atom_id res chain seq x y z
N MET A 1 -4.34 -13.25 0.19
CA MET A 1 -4.71 -11.83 0.36
C MET A 1 -5.83 -11.53 -0.62
N LYS A 2 -7.09 -11.36 -0.18
CA LYS A 2 -8.29 -11.27 -1.06
C LYS A 2 -9.07 -9.94 -0.96
N ASN A 3 -8.58 -8.93 -0.24
CA ASN A 3 -9.40 -7.77 0.15
C ASN A 3 -8.78 -6.39 -0.18
N PHE A 4 -7.91 -6.29 -1.17
CA PHE A 4 -7.40 -4.99 -1.62
C PHE A 4 -7.83 -4.70 -3.06
N LYS A 5 -8.14 -3.44 -3.33
CA LYS A 5 -8.34 -2.89 -4.66
C LYS A 5 -7.10 -2.08 -5.01
N ALA A 6 -6.54 -2.31 -6.18
CA ALA A 6 -5.43 -1.52 -6.68
C ALA A 6 -5.96 -0.50 -7.70
N ILE A 7 -5.60 0.77 -7.53
CA ILE A 7 -5.99 1.87 -8.40
C ILE A 7 -4.72 2.49 -8.96
N LYS A 8 -4.48 2.33 -10.26
CA LYS A 8 -3.35 2.96 -10.94
C LYS A 8 -3.52 4.48 -10.91
N THR A 9 -2.50 5.20 -10.43
CA THR A 9 -2.46 6.68 -10.44
C THR A 9 -1.48 7.23 -11.45
N SER A 10 -0.43 6.46 -11.78
CA SER A 10 0.54 6.80 -12.83
C SER A 10 1.15 5.52 -13.41
N SER A 11 2.10 5.65 -14.34
CA SER A 11 2.88 4.50 -14.84
C SER A 11 3.74 3.82 -13.76
N THR A 12 4.03 4.51 -12.66
CA THR A 12 4.93 4.04 -11.59
C THR A 12 4.27 4.02 -10.20
N SER A 13 3.01 4.43 -10.10
CA SER A 13 2.33 4.60 -8.81
C SER A 13 0.96 3.94 -8.81
N VAL A 14 0.64 3.33 -7.68
CA VAL A 14 -0.62 2.62 -7.45
C VAL A 14 -1.11 2.90 -6.03
N ILE A 15 -2.41 3.15 -5.89
CA ILE A 15 -3.07 3.18 -4.59
C ILE A 15 -3.57 1.77 -4.28
N LEU A 16 -3.11 1.20 -3.17
CA LEU A 16 -3.74 0.03 -2.57
C LEU A 16 -4.82 0.50 -1.61
N GLU A 17 -6.06 0.20 -1.95
CA GLU A 17 -7.25 0.49 -1.17
C GLU A 17 -7.72 -0.78 -0.44
N LEU A 18 -7.81 -0.71 0.88
CA LEU A 18 -8.26 -1.76 1.78
C LEU A 18 -9.48 -1.26 2.54
N ASP A 19 -10.50 -2.11 2.64
CA ASP A 19 -11.67 -1.82 3.47
C ASP A 19 -11.31 -2.07 4.94
N THR A 20 -11.43 -1.05 5.80
CA THR A 20 -11.02 -1.16 7.22
C THR A 20 -11.86 -2.18 7.96
N CYS A 21 -13.13 -2.36 7.55
CA CYS A 21 -14.04 -3.35 8.12
C CYS A 21 -13.62 -4.80 7.81
N LYS A 22 -12.76 -5.00 6.80
CA LYS A 22 -12.23 -6.31 6.41
C LYS A 22 -10.90 -6.65 7.07
N LEU A 23 -10.31 -5.72 7.83
CA LEU A 23 -9.09 -5.95 8.59
C LEU A 23 -9.44 -6.48 9.98
N SER A 24 -8.89 -7.63 10.33
CA SER A 24 -8.89 -8.11 11.71
C SER A 24 -8.15 -7.12 12.62
N VAL A 25 -8.41 -7.15 13.93
CA VAL A 25 -7.71 -6.28 14.91
C VAL A 25 -6.19 -6.44 14.83
N GLU A 26 -5.70 -7.66 14.60
CA GLU A 26 -4.27 -7.91 14.41
C GLU A 26 -3.70 -7.23 13.16
N GLU A 27 -4.45 -7.27 12.05
CA GLU A 27 -4.07 -6.58 10.82
C GLU A 27 -4.11 -5.07 11.00
N GLN A 28 -5.13 -4.54 11.69
CA GLN A 28 -5.21 -3.11 12.01
C GLN A 28 -3.99 -2.65 12.82
N ILE A 29 -3.59 -3.41 13.85
CA ILE A 29 -2.40 -3.10 14.63
C ILE A 29 -1.13 -3.18 13.77
N LYS A 30 -1.04 -4.13 12.82
CA LYS A 30 0.11 -4.22 11.89
C LYS A 30 0.17 -3.03 10.91
N PHE A 31 -0.98 -2.56 10.43
CA PHE A 31 -1.04 -1.46 9.45
C PHE A 31 -0.97 -0.07 10.10
N PHE A 32 -1.58 0.12 11.27
CA PHE A 32 -1.76 1.43 11.92
C PHE A 32 -1.03 1.56 13.26
N GLY A 33 -0.43 0.48 13.78
CA GLY A 33 0.15 0.43 15.14
C GLY A 33 -0.90 0.36 16.26
N ARG A 34 -2.18 0.49 15.94
CA ARG A 34 -3.33 0.51 16.86
C ARG A 34 -4.60 0.06 16.14
N GLU A 35 -5.69 -0.12 16.89
CA GLU A 35 -7.02 -0.38 16.32
C GLU A 35 -7.51 0.82 15.50
N TYR A 36 -8.21 0.56 14.39
CA TYR A 36 -8.76 1.58 13.50
C TYR A 36 -9.67 2.58 14.24
N ALA A 37 -10.47 2.10 15.19
CA ALA A 37 -11.36 2.93 16.02
C ALA A 37 -10.61 3.98 16.88
N LYS A 38 -9.29 3.85 17.03
CA LYS A 38 -8.41 4.76 17.79
C LYS A 38 -7.60 5.69 16.88
N VAL A 39 -7.81 5.64 15.57
CA VAL A 39 -7.17 6.53 14.60
C VAL A 39 -8.03 7.77 14.43
N THR A 40 -7.42 8.95 14.49
CA THR A 40 -8.14 10.19 14.20
C THR A 40 -8.11 10.49 12.69
N PRO A 41 -9.17 11.10 12.13
CA PRO A 41 -9.21 11.41 10.69
C PRO A 41 -8.05 12.27 10.18
N ASP A 42 -7.47 13.09 11.07
CA ASP A 42 -6.38 14.02 10.72
C ASP A 42 -4.97 13.46 11.03
N GLU A 43 -4.87 12.22 11.53
CA GLU A 43 -3.57 11.60 11.77
C GLU A 43 -2.88 11.27 10.43
N LYS A 44 -1.66 11.80 10.24
CA LYS A 44 -0.79 11.37 9.14
C LYS A 44 -0.25 9.99 9.46
N LEU A 45 -0.84 8.97 8.86
CA LEU A 45 -0.37 7.61 8.95
C LEU A 45 0.62 7.28 7.84
N THR A 46 1.53 6.36 8.13
CA THR A 46 2.52 5.87 7.18
C THR A 46 2.53 4.35 7.20
N PHE A 47 2.47 3.74 6.01
CA PHE A 47 2.72 2.32 5.85
C PHE A 47 4.23 2.07 5.81
N ILE A 48 4.73 1.20 6.69
CA ILE A 48 6.16 0.87 6.75
C ILE A 48 6.42 -0.42 5.97
N GLN A 49 7.07 -0.28 4.82
CA GLN A 49 7.60 -1.42 4.07
C GLN A 49 8.97 -1.80 4.64
N GLN A 50 9.05 -2.93 5.33
CA GLN A 50 10.28 -3.36 6.00
C GLN A 50 11.37 -3.85 5.03
N HIS A 51 10.96 -4.41 3.89
CA HIS A 51 11.87 -5.00 2.90
C HIS A 51 11.49 -4.60 1.48
N ASP A 52 12.45 -4.54 0.58
CA ASP A 52 12.15 -4.39 -0.83
C ASP A 52 11.25 -5.56 -1.30
N TYR A 53 10.22 -5.24 -2.07
CA TYR A 53 9.31 -6.22 -2.64
C TYR A 53 9.38 -6.17 -4.16
N GLU A 54 9.60 -7.31 -4.81
CA GLU A 54 9.62 -7.40 -6.26
C GLU A 54 8.25 -7.88 -6.76
N PHE A 55 7.60 -7.03 -7.55
CA PHE A 55 6.35 -7.36 -8.21
C PHE A 55 6.61 -8.37 -9.33
N SER A 56 5.74 -9.38 -9.42
CA SER A 56 5.76 -10.29 -10.57
C SER A 56 5.30 -9.57 -11.83
N PHE A 57 5.81 -10.01 -12.98
CA PHE A 57 5.44 -9.46 -14.29
C PHE A 57 3.91 -9.52 -14.52
N ASN A 58 3.28 -10.63 -14.14
CA ASN A 58 1.84 -10.80 -14.23
C ASN A 58 1.08 -9.77 -13.39
N MET A 59 1.61 -9.41 -12.21
CA MET A 59 0.98 -8.40 -11.35
C MET A 59 1.13 -7.01 -11.94
N LEU A 60 2.31 -6.67 -12.51
CA LEU A 60 2.51 -5.39 -13.20
C LEU A 60 1.57 -5.25 -14.40
N LEU A 61 1.42 -6.30 -15.21
CA LEU A 61 0.48 -6.32 -16.33
C LEU A 61 -0.98 -6.18 -15.87
N HIS A 62 -1.37 -6.93 -14.83
CA HIS A 62 -2.73 -6.88 -14.29
C HIS A 62 -3.09 -5.48 -13.76
N LEU A 63 -2.11 -4.76 -13.24
CA LEU A 63 -2.24 -3.40 -12.72
C LEU A 63 -1.96 -2.31 -13.76
N ASP A 64 -1.65 -2.69 -15.00
CA ASP A 64 -1.26 -1.79 -16.10
C ASP A 64 -0.06 -0.87 -15.74
N LEU A 65 0.90 -1.37 -14.96
CA LEU A 65 2.08 -0.62 -14.52
C LEU A 65 3.25 -0.79 -15.49
N ASP A 66 4.17 0.19 -15.49
CA ASP A 66 5.37 0.12 -16.32
C ASP A 66 6.29 -1.02 -15.85
N LEU A 67 6.52 -1.96 -16.77
CA LEU A 67 7.29 -3.18 -16.53
C LEU A 67 8.75 -2.93 -16.14
N ARG A 68 9.27 -1.72 -16.40
CA ARG A 68 10.62 -1.29 -15.97
C ARG A 68 10.69 -1.02 -14.46
N TYR A 69 9.55 -0.77 -13.81
CA TYR A 69 9.46 -0.39 -12.40
C TYR A 69 8.80 -1.52 -11.62
N LYS A 70 9.61 -2.51 -11.21
CA LYS A 70 9.13 -3.73 -10.55
C LYS A 70 9.40 -3.81 -9.05
N TYR A 71 10.06 -2.81 -8.47
CA TYR A 71 10.45 -2.84 -7.06
C TYR A 71 9.64 -1.86 -6.21
N LEU A 72 8.99 -2.34 -5.16
CA LEU A 72 8.68 -1.53 -3.98
C LEU A 72 9.93 -1.46 -3.13
N LYS A 73 10.30 -0.26 -2.70
CA LYS A 73 11.45 -0.06 -1.82
C LYS A 73 11.03 -0.23 -0.38
N LYS A 74 11.95 -0.67 0.48
CA LYS A 74 11.78 -0.46 1.92
C LYS A 74 11.65 1.04 2.21
N GLY A 75 10.82 1.40 3.16
CA GLY A 75 10.58 2.79 3.52
C GLY A 75 9.14 3.06 3.95
N GLU A 76 8.85 4.35 4.11
CA GLU A 76 7.54 4.83 4.52
C GLU A 76 6.74 5.28 3.30
N TYR A 77 5.52 4.77 3.20
CA TYR A 77 4.57 5.15 2.16
C TYR A 77 3.41 5.90 2.78
N PRO A 78 2.92 6.98 2.13
CA PRO A 78 1.76 7.72 2.64
C PRO A 78 0.55 6.80 2.75
N LEU A 79 -0.06 6.81 3.94
CA LEU A 79 -1.32 6.13 4.20
C LEU A 79 -2.35 7.18 4.60
N GLN A 80 -3.52 7.12 3.97
CA GLN A 80 -4.65 7.96 4.32
C GLN A 80 -5.90 7.11 4.55
N ILE A 81 -6.79 7.63 5.38
CA ILE A 81 -8.11 7.03 5.61
C ILE A 81 -9.16 7.93 4.97
N ALA A 82 -9.97 7.35 4.09
CA ALA A 82 -11.08 8.03 3.44
C ALA A 82 -12.27 7.07 3.34
N ASP A 83 -13.44 7.50 3.83
CA ASP A 83 -14.71 6.77 3.72
C ASP A 83 -14.62 5.27 4.13
N ASP A 84 -14.12 4.99 5.33
CA ASP A 84 -13.89 3.63 5.86
C ASP A 84 -12.90 2.77 5.06
N LYS A 85 -12.08 3.42 4.24
CA LYS A 85 -11.02 2.76 3.48
C LYS A 85 -9.67 3.32 3.83
N VAL A 86 -8.69 2.43 3.78
CA VAL A 86 -7.29 2.73 3.91
C VAL A 86 -6.68 2.74 2.54
N GLN A 87 -6.05 3.84 2.18
CA GLN A 87 -5.39 4.01 0.90
C GLN A 87 -3.90 4.23 1.14
N VAL A 88 -3.09 3.33 0.58
CA VAL A 88 -1.64 3.42 0.60
C VAL A 88 -1.14 3.79 -0.79
N LEU A 89 -0.46 4.92 -0.93
CA LEU A 89 0.16 5.31 -2.19
C LEU A 89 1.53 4.64 -2.31
N LEU A 90 1.62 3.62 -3.16
CA LEU A 90 2.87 2.96 -3.48
C LEU A 90 3.49 3.57 -4.73
N THR A 91 4.82 3.77 -4.68
CA THR A 91 5.62 4.20 -5.84
C THR A 91 6.72 3.20 -6.09
N LEU A 92 6.76 2.70 -7.32
CA LEU A 92 7.66 1.66 -7.80
C LEU A 92 8.98 2.26 -8.29
N SER A 93 10.02 1.44 -8.23
CA SER A 93 11.39 1.79 -8.63
C SER A 93 11.96 0.76 -9.61
N GLN A 94 12.92 1.20 -10.41
CA GLN A 94 13.63 0.36 -11.40
C GLN A 94 14.73 -0.49 -10.78
N THR A 95 15.31 -0.04 -9.67
CA THR A 95 16.45 -0.70 -9.03
C THR A 95 16.02 -1.33 -7.71
N LYS A 96 16.76 -2.34 -7.25
CA LYS A 96 16.68 -2.81 -5.87
C LYS A 96 17.59 -1.94 -4.99
N THR A 97 17.21 -1.72 -3.73
CA THR A 97 18.09 -1.04 -2.77
C THR A 97 19.28 -1.96 -2.54
N PRO A 98 20.52 -1.45 -2.58
CA PRO A 98 21.69 -2.27 -2.29
C PRO A 98 21.62 -2.91 -0.89
#